data_AF-A0A1B6J246-F1
#
_entry.id   AF-A0A1B6J246-F1
#
_cell.length_a   1.000
_cell.length_b   1.000
_cell.length_c   1.000
_cell.angle_alpha   90.00
_cell.angle_beta   90.00
_cell.angle_gamma   90.00
#
_symmetry.space_group_name_H-M   'P 1'
#
loop_
_entity.id
_entity.type
_entity.pdbx_description
1 polymer ?
#
loop_
_entity_poly.entity_id
_entity_poly.type
_entity_poly.pdbx_seq_one_letter_code
_entity_poly.pdbx_strand_id
1 'polypeptide(L)'
;LRKSGKKAVEVHAAVWVPDSEAAVCMHCKKNQFTVLNRRHHCRKCGAVVCGPCSNKRFLLPNQSSKPLRVCLNCYDTLSRAKAQQNSNDNSLNKSDMKERSGSADSSGEEDSDEEEDRSMTNDTAPDQVLSS
;
A
#
# COMPACT_ATOMS: atom_id res chain seq x y z
N LEU A 1 -21.48 57.39 3.93
CA LEU A 1 -20.40 56.61 4.60
C LEU A 1 -20.65 55.12 4.37
N ARG A 2 -20.12 54.54 3.29
CA ARG A 2 -20.32 53.12 2.95
C ARG A 2 -19.28 52.27 3.69
N LYS A 3 -19.66 51.57 4.75
CA LYS A 3 -18.82 50.58 5.42
C LYS A 3 -19.07 49.22 4.78
N SER A 4 -18.22 48.81 3.84
CA SER A 4 -18.18 47.41 3.38
C SER A 4 -17.48 46.58 4.45
N GLY A 5 -18.25 45.78 5.20
CA GLY A 5 -17.75 44.81 6.15
C GLY A 5 -17.01 43.69 5.42
N LYS A 6 -15.71 43.58 5.66
CA LYS A 6 -14.89 42.45 5.21
C LYS A 6 -15.27 41.24 6.07
N LYS A 7 -15.95 40.25 5.50
CA LYS A 7 -16.15 38.97 6.19
C LYS A 7 -14.80 38.25 6.26
N ALA A 8 -14.33 37.98 7.47
CA ALA A 8 -13.11 37.21 7.67
C ALA A 8 -13.33 35.80 7.11
N VAL A 9 -12.48 35.38 6.18
CA VAL A 9 -12.41 33.98 5.76
C VAL A 9 -11.70 33.25 6.89
N GLU A 10 -12.49 32.60 7.73
CA GLU A 10 -12.00 31.78 8.84
C GLU A 10 -11.43 30.47 8.27
N VAL A 11 -10.22 30.56 7.70
CA VAL A 11 -9.42 29.38 7.35
C VAL A 11 -8.81 28.87 8.64
N HIS A 12 -9.55 28.02 9.36
CA HIS A 12 -8.93 27.16 10.37
C HIS A 12 -8.05 26.15 9.63
N ALA A 13 -6.78 26.50 9.43
CA ALA A 13 -5.76 25.56 9.00
C ALA A 13 -5.78 24.36 9.97
N ALA A 14 -5.90 23.15 9.42
CA ALA A 14 -5.94 21.93 10.23
C ALA A 14 -4.65 21.85 11.06
N VAL A 15 -4.81 21.78 12.38
CA VAL A 15 -3.71 21.64 13.34
C VAL A 15 -2.94 20.37 13.02
N TRP A 16 -1.63 20.50 12.78
CA TRP A 16 -0.75 19.35 12.56
C TRP A 16 -0.61 18.58 13.87
N VAL A 17 -1.13 17.34 13.89
CA VAL A 17 -1.12 16.43 15.03
C VAL A 17 0.21 15.66 15.05
N PRO A 18 1.11 15.87 16.01
CA PRO A 18 2.36 15.14 16.15
C PRO A 18 2.15 13.62 16.31
N ASP A 19 3.14 12.81 15.95
CA ASP A 19 3.10 11.34 16.05
C ASP A 19 2.85 10.82 17.48
N SER A 20 3.19 11.61 18.51
CA SER A 20 2.84 11.34 19.91
C SER A 20 1.34 11.40 20.19
N GLU A 21 0.59 12.17 19.41
CA GLU A 21 -0.86 12.33 19.55
C GLU A 21 -1.66 11.29 18.75
N ALA A 22 -1.03 10.60 17.80
CA ALA A 22 -1.62 9.45 17.13
C ALA A 22 -1.50 8.19 18.03
N ALA A 23 -2.24 8.19 19.14
CA ALA A 23 -2.33 7.04 20.06
C ALA A 23 -3.16 5.88 19.47
N VAL A 24 -4.08 6.18 18.54
CA VAL A 24 -4.98 5.21 17.92
C VAL A 24 -4.94 5.28 16.39
N CYS A 25 -5.25 4.17 15.73
CA CYS A 25 -5.35 4.09 14.28
C CYS A 25 -6.30 5.17 13.73
N MET A 26 -5.82 5.99 12.79
CA MET A 26 -6.59 7.10 12.25
C MET A 26 -7.81 6.68 11.43
N HIS A 27 -7.89 5.44 10.95
CA HIS A 27 -9.04 4.91 10.22
C HIS A 27 -10.06 4.21 11.11
N CYS A 28 -9.67 3.11 11.77
CA CYS A 28 -10.64 2.35 12.54
C CYS A 28 -10.98 2.99 13.88
N LYS A 29 -10.11 3.86 14.42
CA LYS A 29 -10.20 4.45 15.77
C LYS A 29 -10.34 3.43 16.93
N LYS A 30 -10.24 2.14 16.63
CA LYS A 30 -10.40 1.02 17.58
C LYS A 30 -9.07 0.50 18.11
N ASN A 31 -8.03 0.49 17.27
CA ASN A 31 -6.74 -0.08 17.65
C ASN A 31 -5.83 1.01 18.22
N GLN A 32 -5.44 0.86 19.49
CA GLN A 32 -4.41 1.67 20.13
C GLN A 32 -3.03 1.14 19.76
N PHE A 33 -2.10 2.04 19.45
CA PHE A 33 -0.73 1.66 19.14
C PHE A 33 0.05 1.33 20.42
N THR A 34 0.79 0.24 20.37
CA THR A 34 1.64 -0.26 21.47
C THR A 34 2.97 -0.74 20.89
N VAL A 35 3.88 -1.23 21.73
CA VAL A 35 5.14 -1.84 21.27
C VAL A 35 4.87 -3.03 20.32
N LEU A 36 3.80 -3.78 20.57
CA LEU A 36 3.37 -4.91 19.75
C LEU A 36 2.49 -4.46 18.57
N ASN A 37 1.55 -3.54 18.77
CA ASN A 37 0.74 -2.97 17.69
C ASN A 37 1.41 -1.72 17.13
N ARG A 38 2.37 -1.92 16.23
CA ARG A 38 3.18 -0.86 15.65
C ARG A 38 2.38 0.05 14.71
N ARG A 39 2.81 1.31 14.63
CA ARG A 39 2.28 2.30 13.69
C ARG A 39 2.71 1.98 12.25
N HIS A 40 1.83 2.24 11.30
CA HIS A 40 2.17 2.23 9.88
C HIS A 40 1.68 3.50 9.21
N HIS A 41 2.44 4.00 8.24
CA HIS A 41 2.05 5.16 7.45
C HIS A 41 1.50 4.73 6.09
N CYS A 42 0.38 5.32 5.67
CA CYS A 42 -0.04 5.25 4.29
C CYS A 42 0.85 6.14 3.41
N ARG A 43 1.52 5.58 2.40
CA ARG A 43 2.41 6.37 1.53
C ARG A 43 1.68 7.34 0.59
N LYS A 44 0.36 7.15 0.40
CA LYS A 44 -0.48 8.03 -0.43
C LYS A 44 -1.05 9.24 0.33
N CYS A 45 -1.59 9.03 1.54
CA CYS A 45 -2.26 10.10 2.30
C CYS A 45 -1.56 10.49 3.62
N GLY A 46 -0.50 9.81 4.02
CA GLY A 46 0.26 10.11 5.24
C GLY A 46 -0.36 9.61 6.56
N ALA A 47 -1.62 9.16 6.56
CA ALA A 47 -2.29 8.74 7.80
C ALA A 47 -1.57 7.62 8.56
N VAL A 48 -1.55 7.73 9.89
CA VAL A 48 -1.04 6.71 10.83
C VAL A 48 -2.11 5.67 11.10
N VAL A 49 -1.84 4.42 10.72
CA VAL A 49 -2.83 3.35 10.62
C VAL A 49 -2.29 2.04 11.18
N CYS A 50 -3.17 1.17 11.68
CA CYS A 50 -2.78 -0.17 12.13
C CYS A 50 -2.56 -1.14 10.95
N GLY A 51 -2.00 -2.31 11.24
CA GLY A 51 -1.73 -3.35 10.25
C GLY A 51 -2.96 -3.73 9.44
N PRO A 52 -4.11 -4.05 10.07
CA PRO A 52 -5.35 -4.38 9.37
C PRO A 52 -5.86 -3.27 8.43
N CYS A 53 -5.77 -2.00 8.84
CA CYS A 53 -6.22 -0.87 8.01
C CYS A 53 -5.27 -0.54 6.85
N SER A 54 -4.13 -1.23 6.74
CA SER A 54 -3.10 -0.96 5.73
C SER A 54 -2.45 -2.23 5.18
N ASN A 55 -3.18 -3.33 5.13
CA ASN A 55 -2.69 -4.63 4.67
C ASN A 55 -2.53 -4.76 3.14
N LYS A 56 -2.74 -3.66 2.38
CA LYS A 56 -2.57 -3.62 0.92
C LYS A 56 -1.38 -2.77 0.51
N ARG A 57 -0.87 -3.03 -0.69
CA ARG A 57 0.19 -2.26 -1.34
C ARG A 57 -0.27 -1.84 -2.72
N PHE A 58 0.17 -0.67 -3.17
CA PHE A 58 -0.15 -0.13 -4.49
C PHE A 58 1.09 0.51 -5.11
N LEU A 59 1.25 0.40 -6.43
CA LEU A 59 2.35 1.06 -7.14
C LEU A 59 2.07 2.56 -7.25
N LEU A 60 2.96 3.38 -6.73
CA LEU A 60 2.89 4.84 -6.81
C LEU A 60 4.04 5.30 -7.72
N PRO A 61 3.83 5.42 -9.05
CA PRO A 61 4.92 5.60 -10.02
C PRO A 61 5.80 6.82 -9.74
N ASN A 62 5.20 7.89 -9.20
CA ASN A 62 5.90 9.13 -8.87
C ASN A 62 6.70 9.06 -7.55
N GLN A 63 6.65 7.94 -6.82
CA GLN A 63 7.34 7.76 -5.53
C GLN A 63 8.25 6.54 -5.51
N SER A 64 7.91 5.45 -6.20
CA SER A 64 8.71 4.22 -6.24
C SER A 64 8.33 3.33 -7.42
N SER A 65 9.30 2.57 -7.94
CA SER A 65 9.08 1.47 -8.89
C SER A 65 8.50 0.20 -8.25
N LYS A 66 8.43 0.13 -6.91
CA LYS A 66 7.90 -1.02 -6.16
C LYS A 66 6.58 -0.67 -5.45
N PRO A 67 5.66 -1.63 -5.25
CA PRO A 67 4.42 -1.38 -4.51
C PRO A 67 4.65 -0.93 -3.05
N LEU A 68 4.07 0.21 -2.69
CA LEU A 68 4.17 0.82 -1.38
C LEU A 68 2.91 0.56 -0.55
N ARG A 69 3.07 0.46 0.77
CA ARG A 69 1.94 0.26 1.69
C ARG A 69 0.98 1.44 1.63
N VAL A 70 -0.31 1.14 1.47
CA VAL A 70 -1.38 2.15 1.48
C VAL A 70 -2.49 1.70 2.44
N CYS A 71 -3.28 2.65 2.95
CA CYS A 71 -4.50 2.28 3.66
C CYS A 71 -5.56 1.76 2.70
N LEU A 72 -6.57 1.07 3.23
CA LEU A 72 -7.67 0.49 2.44
C LEU A 72 -8.39 1.56 1.59
N ASN A 73 -8.73 2.71 2.17
CA ASN A 73 -9.39 3.81 1.44
C ASN A 73 -8.56 4.31 0.24
N CYS A 74 -7.24 4.43 0.40
CA CYS A 74 -6.36 4.82 -0.69
C CYS A 74 -6.27 3.71 -1.74
N TYR A 75 -6.16 2.45 -1.31
CA TYR A 75 -6.12 1.31 -2.21
C TYR A 75 -7.37 1.26 -3.10
N ASP A 76 -8.56 1.40 -2.52
CA ASP A 76 -9.82 1.36 -3.26
C ASP A 76 -9.92 2.50 -4.28
N THR A 77 -9.54 3.72 -3.85
CA THR A 77 -9.58 4.91 -4.72
C THR A 77 -8.62 4.78 -5.89
N LEU A 78 -7.39 4.33 -5.63
CA LEU A 78 -6.37 4.13 -6.66
C LEU A 78 -6.75 2.97 -7.61
N SER A 79 -7.34 1.90 -7.08
CA SER A 79 -7.76 0.75 -7.89
C SER A 79 -8.90 1.11 -8.83
N ARG A 80 -9.89 1.89 -8.35
CA ARG A 80 -10.95 2.44 -9.21
C ARG A 80 -10.40 3.35 -10.31
N ALA A 81 -9.47 4.26 -9.96
CA ALA A 81 -8.84 5.14 -10.94
C ALA A 81 -8.06 4.34 -12.00
N LYS A 82 -7.33 3.30 -11.61
CA LYS A 82 -6.61 2.42 -12.56
C LYS A 82 -7.56 1.68 -13.50
N ALA A 83 -8.68 1.16 -12.98
CA ALA A 83 -9.68 0.49 -13.81
C ALA A 83 -10.29 1.43 -14.86
N GLN A 84 -10.53 2.70 -14.50
CA GLN A 84 -11.05 3.71 -15.43
C GLN A 84 -10.05 4.10 -16.52
N GLN A 85 -8.75 4.17 -16.20
CA GLN A 85 -7.73 4.47 -17.21
C GLN A 85 -7.62 3.38 -18.28
N ASN A 86 -7.79 2.11 -17.89
CA ASN A 86 -7.82 1.00 -18.84
C ASN A 86 -8.99 1.09 -19.82
N SER A 87 -10.10 1.76 -19.46
CA SER A 87 -11.24 1.98 -20.36
C SER A 87 -10.99 3.12 -21.36
N ASN A 88 -10.20 4.13 -20.98
CA ASN A 88 -9.92 5.29 -21.83
C ASN A 88 -8.75 5.06 -22.80
N ASP A 89 -7.79 4.20 -22.45
CA ASP A 89 -6.64 3.88 -23.31
C ASP A 89 -7.07 3.12 -24.59
N ASN A 90 -8.21 2.41 -24.53
CA ASN A 90 -8.78 1.69 -25.66
C ASN A 90 -9.40 2.59 -26.75
N SER A 91 -9.37 3.92 -26.59
CA SER A 91 -9.93 4.89 -27.54
C SER A 91 -8.88 5.71 -28.31
N LEU A 92 -7.57 5.54 -28.05
CA LEU A 92 -6.52 6.34 -28.70
C LEU A 92 -5.53 5.55 -29.57
N ASN A 93 -5.67 4.22 -29.67
CA ASN A 93 -4.86 3.39 -30.59
C ASN A 93 -5.66 2.87 -31.80
N LYS A 94 -6.57 3.68 -32.36
CA LYS A 94 -7.25 3.40 -33.64
C LYS A 94 -7.04 4.52 -34.66
N SER A 95 -5.78 4.75 -35.02
CA SER A 95 -5.44 5.29 -36.34
C SER A 95 -4.04 4.83 -36.70
N ASP A 96 -3.99 4.03 -37.76
CA ASP A 96 -2.81 3.69 -38.56
C ASP A 96 -1.83 2.66 -37.98
N MET A 97 -2.14 1.38 -38.18
CA MET A 97 -1.27 0.46 -38.92
C MET A 97 -2.14 -0.63 -39.58
N LYS A 98 -2.31 -0.50 -40.89
CA LYS A 98 -3.06 -1.42 -41.74
C LYS A 98 -2.10 -2.46 -42.35
N GLU A 99 -2.46 -3.73 -42.13
CA GLU A 99 -2.03 -5.01 -42.76
C GLU A 99 -0.68 -5.64 -42.39
N ARG A 100 -0.71 -6.88 -41.90
CA ARG A 100 -0.77 -8.08 -42.76
C ARG A 100 -1.06 -9.34 -41.94
N SER A 101 -1.83 -10.21 -42.57
CA SER A 101 -2.20 -11.57 -42.18
C SER A 101 -1.05 -12.47 -41.74
N GLY A 102 -1.30 -13.32 -40.74
CA GLY A 102 -0.47 -14.48 -40.46
C GLY A 102 -0.93 -15.19 -39.20
N SER A 103 -1.82 -16.18 -39.35
CA SER A 103 -2.09 -17.18 -38.34
C SER A 103 -0.81 -17.97 -38.04
N ALA A 104 -0.42 -18.08 -36.77
CA ALA A 104 0.45 -19.14 -36.28
C ALA A 104 0.20 -19.34 -34.78
N ASP A 105 -0.51 -20.42 -34.51
CA ASP A 105 -0.50 -21.18 -33.27
C ASP A 105 0.93 -21.62 -32.94
N SER A 106 1.34 -21.57 -31.66
CA SER A 106 2.09 -22.65 -30.98
C SER A 106 2.66 -22.17 -29.64
N SER A 107 2.09 -22.74 -28.58
CA SER A 107 2.72 -23.54 -27.52
C SER A 107 4.17 -23.28 -27.08
N GLY A 108 4.35 -23.29 -25.75
CA GLY A 108 5.59 -23.66 -25.05
C GLY A 108 6.00 -22.66 -23.95
N GLU A 109 6.44 -23.02 -22.75
CA GLU A 109 6.77 -24.31 -22.12
C GLU A 109 6.67 -24.11 -20.59
N GLU A 110 6.35 -25.20 -19.89
CA GLU A 110 6.37 -25.30 -18.43
C GLU A 110 7.83 -25.55 -17.98
N ASP A 111 8.28 -24.91 -16.91
CA ASP A 111 9.49 -25.35 -16.21
C ASP A 111 9.19 -25.42 -14.71
N SER A 112 9.13 -26.66 -14.23
CA SER A 112 8.99 -27.03 -12.82
C SER A 112 10.35 -27.56 -12.38
N ASP A 113 11.00 -26.87 -11.45
CA ASP A 113 12.10 -27.44 -10.67
C ASP A 113 11.61 -27.71 -9.24
N GLU A 114 11.33 -28.98 -8.95
CA GLU A 114 11.39 -29.57 -7.61
C GLU A 114 12.87 -29.78 -7.24
N GLU A 115 13.27 -29.57 -5.98
CA GLU A 115 13.82 -30.58 -5.04
C GLU A 115 14.86 -29.82 -4.17
N GLU A 116 15.24 -30.11 -2.93
CA GLU A 116 14.89 -31.09 -1.90
C GLU A 116 15.48 -30.54 -0.57
N ASP A 117 14.94 -31.05 0.53
CA ASP A 117 15.40 -31.13 1.92
C ASP A 117 16.82 -30.61 2.31
N ARG A 118 16.85 -29.84 3.41
CA ARG A 118 17.85 -30.02 4.46
C ARG A 118 17.34 -29.54 5.82
N SER A 119 16.74 -30.48 6.54
CA SER A 119 16.66 -30.49 7.99
C SER A 119 18.05 -30.50 8.64
N MET A 120 18.34 -29.53 9.51
CA MET A 120 19.35 -29.66 10.57
C MET A 120 18.84 -28.93 11.82
N THR A 121 18.33 -29.72 12.74
CA THR A 121 18.09 -29.36 14.14
C THR A 121 19.44 -29.09 14.81
N ASN A 122 19.68 -27.87 15.26
CA ASN A 122 20.77 -27.60 16.18
C ASN A 122 20.23 -27.67 17.61
N ASP A 123 20.43 -28.85 18.20
CA ASP A 123 20.53 -29.06 19.63
C ASP A 123 21.39 -27.97 20.28
N THR A 124 20.77 -27.16 21.15
CA THR A 124 21.50 -26.43 22.19
C THR A 124 21.18 -27.11 23.51
N ALA A 125 22.11 -27.96 23.96
CA ALA A 125 22.07 -28.58 25.28
C ALA A 125 22.17 -27.50 26.37
N PRO A 126 21.40 -27.60 27.47
CA PRO A 126 21.75 -26.97 28.73
C PRO A 126 22.63 -27.92 29.54
N ASP A 127 23.90 -27.59 29.64
CA ASP A 127 24.78 -28.08 30.69
C ASP A 127 24.63 -27.13 31.88
N GLN A 128 24.15 -27.61 33.03
CA GLN A 128 24.82 -27.42 34.32
C GLN A 128 24.05 -28.03 35.51
N VAL A 129 24.59 -29.18 35.93
CA VAL A 129 24.97 -29.63 37.28
C VAL A 129 24.04 -29.44 38.49
N LEU A 130 23.85 -30.59 39.16
CA LEU A 130 23.40 -30.78 40.53
C LEU A 130 24.30 -30.08 41.56
N SER A 131 23.70 -29.46 42.57
CA SER A 131 24.20 -29.53 43.95
C SER A 131 23.12 -29.21 44.98
N SER A 132 23.02 -30.10 45.97
CA SER A 132 22.39 -29.99 47.30
C SER A 132 20.89 -30.22 47.41
#